data_AF-A0A418NKK0-F1
#
_entry.id   AF-A0A418NKK0-F1
#
_cell.length_a   1.000
_cell.length_b   1.000
_cell.length_c   1.000
_cell.angle_alpha   90.00
_cell.angle_beta   90.00
_cell.angle_gamma   90.00
#
_symmetry.space_group_name_H-M   'P 1'
#
loop_
_entity.id
_entity.type
_entity.pdbx_description
1 polymer ?
#
loop_
_entity_poly.entity_id
_entity_poly.type
_entity_poly.pdbx_seq_one_letter_code
_entity_poly.pdbx_strand_id
1 'polypeptide(L)'
;MKAIFVAGTLDILSAVALTAMAGRPVDRMLAGIAAGPFGDGVIALGLTAAMLGLVTHYALMSIMVVVFAGLIRRYPGLVHRPVAAGILYGLAIYAVMYWLVLPIRWPDTTQLFTLRAIGIPILIHITLVGLPISLILSAAGRSSRQSAVHVAASGMSSRQAPPA
;
A
#
# COMPACT_ATOMS: atom_id res chain seq x y z
N MET A 1 5.41 -5.92 7.71
CA MET A 1 6.40 -4.88 8.06
C MET A 1 7.11 -4.34 6.82
N LYS A 2 7.99 -5.10 6.14
CA LYS A 2 8.76 -4.59 4.97
C LYS A 2 7.91 -3.89 3.90
N ALA A 3 6.79 -4.50 3.47
CA ALA A 3 5.91 -3.93 2.45
C ALA A 3 5.33 -2.56 2.83
N ILE A 4 5.02 -2.34 4.11
CA ILE A 4 4.43 -1.08 4.62
C ILE A 4 5.43 0.06 4.43
N PHE A 5 6.68 -0.15 4.86
CA PHE A 5 7.71 0.89 4.75
C PHE A 5 8.08 1.17 3.30
N VAL A 6 8.28 0.12 2.48
CA VAL A 6 8.66 0.31 1.07
C VAL A 6 7.56 1.03 0.29
N ALA A 7 6.34 0.51 0.30
CA ALA A 7 5.23 1.12 -0.42
C ALA A 7 4.86 2.50 0.15
N GLY A 8 4.82 2.62 1.49
CA GLY A 8 4.52 3.88 2.18
C GLY A 8 5.52 4.98 1.87
N THR A 9 6.80 4.66 1.85
CA THR A 9 7.88 5.61 1.52
C THR A 9 7.82 6.03 0.06
N LEU A 10 7.68 5.07 -0.87
CA LEU A 10 7.58 5.39 -2.30
C LEU A 10 6.38 6.29 -2.59
N ASP A 11 5.23 5.99 -1.99
CA ASP A 11 4.00 6.76 -2.18
C ASP A 11 4.13 8.18 -1.63
N ILE A 12 4.59 8.32 -0.37
CA ILE A 12 4.72 9.65 0.23
C ILE A 12 5.80 10.50 -0.45
N LEU A 13 6.92 9.91 -0.87
CA LEU A 13 7.95 10.62 -1.63
C LEU A 13 7.42 11.09 -2.98
N SER A 14 6.59 10.29 -3.64
CA SER A 14 5.95 10.71 -4.89
C SER A 14 5.01 11.90 -4.68
N ALA A 15 4.24 11.89 -3.59
CA ALA A 15 3.35 13.00 -3.23
C ALA A 15 4.15 14.27 -2.89
N VAL A 16 5.24 14.14 -2.12
CA VAL A 16 6.18 15.24 -1.82
C VAL A 16 6.77 15.81 -3.10
N ALA A 17 7.28 14.96 -4.00
CA ALA A 17 7.88 15.39 -5.25
C ALA A 17 6.88 16.13 -6.15
N LEU A 18 5.67 15.58 -6.33
CA LEU A 18 4.61 16.23 -7.12
C LEU A 18 4.17 17.57 -6.51
N THR A 19 4.07 17.63 -5.17
CA THR A 19 3.70 18.85 -4.45
C THR A 19 4.76 19.92 -4.59
N ALA A 20 6.04 19.56 -4.40
CA ALA A 20 7.16 20.46 -4.57
C ALA A 20 7.30 20.96 -6.01
N MET A 21 7.16 20.08 -7.02
CA MET A 21 7.15 20.47 -8.44
C MET A 21 5.98 21.40 -8.80
N ALA A 22 4.86 21.31 -8.07
CA ALA A 22 3.73 22.22 -8.23
C ALA A 22 3.90 23.55 -7.47
N GLY A 23 5.04 23.77 -6.79
CA GLY A 23 5.30 24.97 -5.97
C GLY A 23 4.42 25.05 -4.73
N ARG A 24 3.84 23.93 -4.28
CA ARG A 24 2.91 23.89 -3.14
C ARG A 24 3.64 23.50 -1.84
N PRO A 25 3.16 23.97 -0.68
CA PRO A 25 3.74 23.62 0.62
C PRO A 25 3.55 22.13 0.97
N VAL A 26 4.65 21.43 1.25
CA VAL A 26 4.67 20.00 1.60
C VAL A 26 4.07 19.74 2.98
N ASP A 27 4.31 20.63 3.93
CA ASP A 27 3.70 20.60 5.26
C ASP A 27 2.18 20.67 5.19
N ARG A 28 1.63 21.51 4.30
CA ARG A 28 0.19 21.59 4.06
C ARG A 28 -0.37 20.35 3.37
N MET A 29 0.38 19.74 2.45
CA MET A 29 0.00 18.44 1.86
C MET A 29 -0.11 17.37 2.96
N LEU A 30 0.89 17.24 3.82
CA LEU A 30 0.86 16.30 4.94
C LEU A 30 -0.28 16.61 5.92
N ALA A 31 -0.48 17.87 6.29
CA ALA A 31 -1.59 18.29 7.12
C ALA A 31 -2.96 17.96 6.50
N GLY A 32 -3.08 18.01 5.16
CA GLY A 32 -4.26 17.57 4.43
C GLY A 32 -4.55 16.07 4.59
N ILE A 33 -3.51 15.23 4.68
CA ILE A 33 -3.66 13.80 4.98
C ILE A 33 -4.22 13.63 6.40
N ALA A 34 -3.70 14.38 7.37
CA ALA A 34 -4.23 14.36 8.75
C ALA A 34 -5.70 14.80 8.80
N ALA A 35 -6.09 15.77 7.97
CA ALA A 35 -7.46 16.26 7.93
C ALA A 35 -8.47 15.16 7.56
N GLY A 36 -8.04 14.09 6.88
CA GLY A 36 -8.89 12.94 6.55
C GLY A 36 -9.68 12.43 7.75
N PRO A 37 -9.04 11.79 8.75
CA PRO A 37 -9.71 11.31 9.95
C PRO A 37 -9.98 12.38 11.02
N PHE A 38 -9.20 13.47 11.08
CA PHE A 38 -9.27 14.44 12.19
C PHE A 38 -10.08 15.71 11.89
N GLY A 39 -10.58 15.88 10.66
CA GLY A 39 -11.27 17.11 10.25
C GLY A 39 -10.30 18.23 9.84
N ASP A 40 -10.82 19.25 9.16
CA ASP A 40 -9.98 20.33 8.59
C ASP A 40 -9.34 21.23 9.65
N GLY A 41 -9.88 21.25 10.88
CA GLY A 41 -9.33 22.00 12.01
C GLY A 41 -7.91 21.59 12.38
N VAL A 42 -7.50 20.35 12.11
CA VAL A 42 -6.13 19.86 12.39
C VAL A 42 -5.08 20.63 11.60
N ILE A 43 -5.43 21.18 10.43
CA ILE A 43 -4.49 21.89 9.54
C ILE A 43 -3.88 23.13 10.22
N ALA A 44 -4.62 23.75 11.16
CA ALA A 44 -4.15 24.90 11.90
C ALA A 44 -2.99 24.57 12.86
N LEU A 45 -2.75 23.29 13.16
CA LEU A 45 -1.68 22.84 14.08
C LEU A 45 -0.28 22.85 13.44
N GLY A 46 -0.13 23.28 12.19
CA GLY A 46 1.17 23.46 11.52
C GLY A 46 1.97 22.17 11.44
N LEU A 47 3.20 22.18 11.97
CA LEU A 47 4.12 21.02 11.92
C LEU A 47 3.51 19.77 12.59
N THR A 48 2.76 19.94 13.68
CA THR A 48 2.08 18.82 14.36
C THR A 48 1.09 18.15 13.42
N ALA A 49 0.35 18.93 12.62
CA ALA A 49 -0.56 18.41 11.61
C ALA A 49 0.18 17.61 10.54
N ALA A 50 1.35 18.09 10.11
CA ALA A 50 2.17 17.39 9.13
C ALA A 50 2.69 16.03 9.67
N MET A 51 3.13 15.99 10.93
CA MET A 51 3.54 14.73 11.58
C MET A 51 2.38 13.76 11.73
N LEU A 52 1.20 14.25 12.15
CA LEU A 52 -0.01 13.44 12.21
C LEU A 52 -0.37 12.89 10.82
N GLY A 53 -0.21 13.70 9.78
CA GLY A 53 -0.45 13.29 8.40
C GLY A 53 0.45 12.14 7.98
N LEU A 54 1.73 12.19 8.33
CA LEU A 54 2.67 11.10 8.06
C LEU A 54 2.28 9.82 8.81
N VAL A 55 1.85 9.92 10.07
CA VAL A 55 1.38 8.78 10.85
C VAL A 55 0.11 8.19 10.23
N THR A 56 -0.86 9.03 9.89
CA THR A 56 -2.11 8.63 9.21
C THR A 56 -1.81 7.93 7.88
N HIS A 57 -0.86 8.44 7.11
CA HIS A 57 -0.41 7.82 5.86
C HIS A 57 0.08 6.40 6.07
N TYR A 58 1.00 6.19 7.02
CA TYR A 58 1.51 4.85 7.31
C TYR A 58 0.47 3.92 7.94
N ALA A 59 -0.51 4.46 8.67
CA ALA A 59 -1.65 3.69 9.16
C ALA A 59 -2.52 3.18 8.00
N LEU A 60 -2.85 4.05 7.02
CA LEU A 60 -3.57 3.65 5.80
C LEU A 60 -2.77 2.62 5.00
N MET A 61 -1.47 2.83 4.82
CA MET A 61 -0.59 1.88 4.13
C MET A 61 -0.55 0.52 4.85
N SER A 62 -0.60 0.52 6.18
CA SER A 62 -0.68 -0.71 6.97
C SER A 62 -1.98 -1.47 6.71
N ILE A 63 -3.11 -0.77 6.64
CA ILE A 63 -4.42 -1.36 6.30
C ILE A 63 -4.36 -2.01 4.92
N MET A 64 -3.83 -1.31 3.90
CA MET A 64 -3.69 -1.84 2.55
C MET A 64 -2.85 -3.13 2.53
N VAL A 65 -1.69 -3.13 3.19
CA VAL A 65 -0.85 -4.34 3.28
C VAL A 65 -1.57 -5.50 3.97
N VAL A 66 -2.31 -5.24 5.05
CA VAL A 66 -3.08 -6.27 5.76
C VAL A 66 -4.19 -6.85 4.88
N VAL A 67 -4.91 -6.00 4.15
CA VAL A 67 -5.96 -6.44 3.21
C VAL A 67 -5.37 -7.35 2.12
N PHE A 68 -4.25 -6.96 1.50
CA PHE A 68 -3.62 -7.80 0.48
C PHE A 68 -3.07 -9.11 1.06
N ALA A 69 -2.53 -9.09 2.27
CA ALA A 69 -2.12 -10.32 2.97
C ALA A 69 -3.32 -11.25 3.20
N GLY A 70 -4.48 -10.72 3.57
CA GLY A 70 -5.74 -11.47 3.65
C GLY A 70 -6.17 -12.06 2.31
N LEU A 71 -6.08 -11.28 1.23
CA LEU A 71 -6.39 -11.74 -0.13
C LEU A 71 -5.49 -12.89 -0.57
N ILE A 72 -4.18 -12.82 -0.34
CA ILE A 72 -3.25 -13.92 -0.63
C ILE A 72 -3.64 -15.20 0.15
N ARG A 73 -4.04 -15.07 1.41
CA ARG A 73 -4.46 -16.22 2.23
C ARG A 73 -5.74 -16.85 1.70
N ARG A 74 -6.68 -16.03 1.24
CA ARG A 74 -7.97 -16.49 0.69
C ARG A 74 -7.86 -17.04 -0.74
N TYR A 75 -6.93 -16.48 -1.52
CA TYR A 75 -6.69 -16.80 -2.93
C TYR A 75 -5.19 -17.03 -3.17
N PRO A 76 -4.66 -18.22 -2.85
CA PRO A 76 -3.23 -18.54 -2.99
C PRO A 76 -2.68 -18.35 -4.41
N GLY A 77 -3.55 -18.40 -5.43
CA GLY A 77 -3.21 -18.13 -6.83
C GLY A 77 -2.55 -16.77 -7.08
N LEU A 78 -2.83 -15.77 -6.24
CA LEU A 78 -2.25 -14.42 -6.35
C LEU A 78 -0.72 -14.43 -6.20
N VAL A 79 -0.18 -15.36 -5.41
CA VAL A 79 1.27 -15.50 -5.16
C VAL A 79 2.03 -15.93 -6.42
N HIS A 80 1.35 -16.60 -7.35
CA HIS A 80 1.95 -17.08 -8.60
C HIS A 80 1.98 -16.04 -9.71
N ARG A 81 1.18 -14.97 -9.61
CA ARG A 81 1.12 -13.87 -10.59
C ARG A 81 1.24 -12.51 -9.89
N PRO A 82 2.34 -12.23 -9.19
CA PRO A 82 2.45 -11.06 -8.32
C PRO A 82 2.36 -9.73 -9.08
N VAL A 83 2.84 -9.67 -10.33
CA VAL A 83 2.74 -8.46 -11.16
C VAL A 83 1.29 -8.14 -11.49
N ALA A 84 0.55 -9.10 -12.06
CA ALA A 84 -0.86 -8.92 -12.39
C ALA A 84 -1.71 -8.63 -11.14
N ALA A 85 -1.44 -9.35 -10.04
CA ALA A 85 -2.09 -9.10 -8.75
C ALA A 85 -1.80 -7.68 -8.23
N GLY A 86 -0.56 -7.19 -8.37
CA GLY A 86 -0.16 -5.86 -7.95
C GLY A 86 -0.79 -4.75 -8.79
N ILE A 87 -0.90 -4.95 -10.11
CA ILE A 87 -1.60 -4.00 -11.01
C ILE A 87 -3.08 -3.91 -10.64
N LEU A 88 -3.76 -5.05 -10.52
CA LEU A 88 -5.18 -5.08 -10.17
C LEU A 88 -5.42 -4.48 -8.78
N TYR A 89 -4.56 -4.80 -7.82
CA TYR A 89 -4.66 -4.28 -6.47
C TYR A 89 -4.40 -2.78 -6.39
N GLY A 90 -3.39 -2.27 -7.11
CA GLY A 90 -3.13 -0.83 -7.22
C GLY A 90 -4.31 -0.08 -7.82
N LEU A 91 -4.93 -0.62 -8.87
CA LEU A 91 -6.14 -0.04 -9.46
C LEU A 91 -7.31 -0.03 -8.47
N ALA A 92 -7.48 -1.11 -7.70
CA ALA A 92 -8.49 -1.20 -6.66
C ALA A 92 -8.26 -0.16 -5.54
N ILE A 93 -7.02 0.03 -5.09
CA ILE A 93 -6.70 1.09 -4.10
C ILE A 93 -7.01 2.46 -4.67
N TYR A 94 -6.58 2.75 -5.91
CA TYR A 94 -6.91 4.01 -6.57
C TYR A 94 -8.43 4.25 -6.57
N ALA A 95 -9.21 3.24 -6.99
CA ALA A 95 -10.68 3.34 -7.00
C ALA A 95 -11.23 3.66 -5.60
N VAL A 96 -10.79 2.95 -4.56
CA VAL A 96 -11.23 3.20 -3.19
C VAL A 96 -10.83 4.61 -2.71
N MET A 97 -9.59 5.03 -2.93
CA MET A 97 -9.13 6.33 -2.46
C MET A 97 -9.82 7.47 -3.21
N TYR A 98 -9.83 7.44 -4.54
CA TYR A 98 -10.30 8.56 -5.36
C TYR A 98 -11.81 8.59 -5.57
N TRP A 99 -12.49 7.45 -5.53
CA TRP A 99 -13.93 7.37 -5.81
C TRP A 99 -14.78 7.11 -4.57
N LEU A 100 -14.19 6.71 -3.46
CA LEU A 100 -14.91 6.50 -2.20
C LEU A 100 -14.41 7.45 -1.12
N VAL A 101 -13.13 7.38 -0.74
CA VAL A 101 -12.59 8.15 0.39
C VAL A 101 -12.60 9.66 0.13
N LEU A 102 -12.07 10.10 -1.01
CA LEU A 102 -12.00 11.52 -1.36
C LEU A 102 -13.40 12.16 -1.45
N PRO A 103 -14.38 11.61 -2.20
CA PRO A 103 -15.71 12.20 -2.29
C PRO A 103 -16.47 12.21 -0.96
N ILE A 104 -16.31 11.18 -0.13
CA ILE A 104 -16.93 11.16 1.21
C ILE A 104 -16.35 12.26 2.09
N ARG A 105 -15.04 12.48 2.02
CA ARG A 105 -14.37 13.44 2.90
C ARG A 105 -14.44 14.88 2.41
N TRP A 106 -14.41 15.08 1.10
CA TRP A 106 -14.44 16.39 0.43
C TRP A 106 -15.41 16.35 -0.78
N PRO A 107 -16.73 16.50 -0.54
CA PRO A 107 -17.76 16.35 -1.57
C PRO A 107 -17.60 17.30 -2.76
N ASP A 108 -17.03 18.48 -2.52
CA ASP A 108 -16.89 19.55 -3.53
C ASP A 108 -15.65 19.41 -4.42
N THR A 109 -14.88 18.32 -4.29
CA THR A 109 -13.66 18.12 -5.07
C THR A 109 -13.94 17.66 -6.50
N THR A 110 -13.99 18.64 -7.43
CA THR A 110 -14.08 18.41 -8.89
C THR A 110 -12.78 17.93 -9.54
N GLN A 111 -11.75 17.63 -8.74
CA GLN A 111 -10.41 17.24 -9.22
C GLN A 111 -10.41 15.88 -9.95
N LEU A 112 -11.50 15.12 -9.89
CA LEU A 112 -11.61 13.78 -10.47
C LEU A 112 -11.79 13.75 -12.00
N PHE A 113 -11.97 14.89 -12.67
CA PHE A 113 -12.36 14.92 -14.09
C PHE A 113 -11.26 15.30 -15.08
N THR A 114 -10.03 15.55 -14.61
CA THR A 114 -8.92 15.88 -15.51
C THR A 114 -8.05 14.66 -15.80
N LEU A 115 -7.64 14.45 -17.06
CA LEU A 115 -6.80 13.31 -17.44
C LEU A 115 -5.51 13.21 -16.60
N ARG A 116 -4.88 14.35 -16.28
CA ARG A 116 -3.70 14.43 -15.40
C ARG A 116 -4.01 14.01 -13.96
N ALA A 117 -5.19 14.37 -13.45
CA ALA A 117 -5.64 14.08 -12.09
C ALA A 117 -6.14 12.63 -11.93
N ILE A 118 -6.33 11.90 -13.03
CA ILE A 118 -6.67 10.48 -13.06
C ILE A 118 -5.42 9.63 -13.35
N GLY A 119 -4.69 9.98 -14.41
CA GLY A 119 -3.56 9.18 -14.91
C GLY A 119 -2.38 9.10 -13.95
N ILE A 120 -1.96 10.23 -13.37
CA ILE A 120 -0.83 10.25 -12.43
C ILE A 120 -1.13 9.43 -11.17
N PRO A 121 -2.30 9.60 -10.51
CA PRO A 121 -2.64 8.76 -9.38
C PRO A 121 -2.74 7.28 -9.71
N ILE A 122 -3.38 6.89 -10.82
CA ILE A 122 -3.45 5.48 -11.23
C ILE A 122 -2.04 4.90 -11.36
N LEU A 123 -1.14 5.61 -12.04
CA LEU A 123 0.24 5.15 -12.22
C LEU A 123 0.93 4.96 -10.88
N ILE A 124 0.87 5.96 -9.98
CA ILE A 124 1.46 5.89 -8.63
C ILE A 124 0.90 4.71 -7.84
N HIS A 125 -0.41 4.53 -7.81
CA HIS A 125 -1.03 3.45 -7.04
C HIS A 125 -0.68 2.07 -7.58
N ILE A 126 -0.48 1.93 -8.90
CA ILE A 126 0.00 0.68 -9.49
C ILE A 126 1.48 0.47 -9.18
N THR A 127 2.34 1.44 -9.50
CA THR A 127 3.79 1.25 -9.52
C THR A 127 4.43 1.37 -8.14
N LEU A 128 3.92 2.24 -7.28
CA LEU A 128 4.53 2.58 -5.99
C LEU A 128 3.81 1.93 -4.80
N VAL A 129 2.56 1.48 -5.00
CA VAL A 129 1.77 0.85 -3.93
C VAL A 129 1.46 -0.61 -4.26
N GLY A 130 0.67 -0.87 -5.30
CA GLY A 130 0.19 -2.20 -5.65
C GLY A 130 1.30 -3.20 -5.98
N LEU A 131 2.23 -2.83 -6.86
CA LEU A 131 3.36 -3.68 -7.24
C LEU A 131 4.30 -3.98 -6.06
N PRO A 132 4.82 -3.00 -5.29
CA PRO A 132 5.69 -3.30 -4.16
C PRO A 132 5.02 -4.17 -3.09
N ILE A 133 3.76 -3.89 -2.74
CA ILE A 133 3.01 -4.71 -1.78
C ILE A 133 2.90 -6.14 -2.28
N SER A 134 2.46 -6.32 -3.53
CA SER A 134 2.21 -7.64 -4.10
C SER A 134 3.48 -8.47 -4.24
N LEU A 135 4.57 -7.86 -4.74
CA LEU A 135 5.85 -8.53 -4.92
C LEU A 135 6.44 -8.97 -3.57
N ILE A 136 6.45 -8.08 -2.57
CA ILE A 136 7.03 -8.37 -1.25
C ILE A 136 6.25 -9.47 -0.54
N LEU A 137 4.91 -9.39 -0.51
CA LEU A 137 4.09 -10.38 0.18
C LEU A 137 4.08 -11.73 -0.54
N SER A 138 4.08 -11.73 -1.88
CA SER A 138 4.18 -12.97 -2.65
C SER A 138 5.54 -13.64 -2.50
N ALA A 139 6.62 -12.86 -2.43
CA ALA A 139 7.96 -13.41 -2.16
C ALA A 139 8.01 -14.08 -0.79
N ALA A 140 7.50 -13.42 0.26
CA ALA A 140 7.42 -13.99 1.61
C ALA A 140 6.60 -15.29 1.64
N GLY A 141 5.44 -15.31 0.97
CA GLY A 141 4.59 -16.49 0.88
C GLY A 141 5.25 -17.69 0.20
N ARG A 142 6.04 -17.47 -0.86
CA ARG A 142 6.78 -18.55 -1.55
C ARG A 142 7.89 -19.13 -0.67
N SER A 143 8.65 -18.30 0.03
CA SER A 143 9.70 -18.75 0.94
C SER A 143 9.15 -19.63 2.07
N SER A 144 8.05 -19.22 2.72
CA SER A 144 7.40 -20.02 3.76
C SER A 144 6.93 -21.39 3.25
N ARG A 145 6.43 -21.44 2.01
CA ARG A 145 5.97 -22.69 1.39
C ARG A 145 7.12 -23.64 1.08
N GLN A 146 8.25 -23.11 0.59
CA GLN A 146 9.45 -23.90 0.31
C GLN A 146 10.05 -24.49 1.59
N SER A 147 10.15 -23.71 2.67
CA SER A 147 10.62 -24.20 3.97
C SER A 147 9.75 -25.32 4.52
N ALA A 148 8.42 -25.20 4.42
CA ALA A 148 7.50 -26.25 4.84
C ALA A 148 7.67 -27.56 4.04
N VAL A 149 7.88 -27.46 2.73
CA VAL A 149 8.14 -28.63 1.86
C VAL A 149 9.47 -29.29 2.20
N HIS A 150 10.53 -28.51 2.42
CA HIS A 150 11.85 -29.05 2.80
C HIS A 150 11.79 -29.79 4.15
N VAL A 151 11.14 -29.21 5.16
CA VAL A 151 10.96 -29.85 6.48
C VAL A 151 10.16 -31.15 6.36
N ALA A 152 9.09 -31.18 5.57
CA ALA A 152 8.32 -32.40 5.32
C ALA A 152 9.17 -33.49 4.65
N ALA A 153 9.98 -33.13 3.65
CA ALA A 153 10.87 -34.06 2.95
C ALA A 153 11.97 -34.63 3.87
N SER A 154 12.61 -33.78 4.69
CA SER A 154 13.64 -34.23 5.65
C SER A 154 13.07 -35.14 6.73
N GLY A 155 11.85 -34.87 7.22
CA GLY A 155 11.17 -35.72 8.21
C GLY A 155 10.72 -37.08 7.68
N MET A 156 10.44 -37.20 6.39
CA MET A 156 10.17 -38.50 5.75
C MET A 156 11.44 -39.35 5.61
N SER A 157 12.58 -38.73 5.27
CA SER A 157 13.87 -39.43 5.16
C SER A 157 14.36 -40.00 6.48
N SER A 158 14.15 -39.31 7.61
CA SER A 158 14.58 -39.80 8.93
C SER A 158 13.71 -40.94 9.48
N ARG A 159 12.42 -41.00 9.10
CA ARG A 159 11.52 -42.11 9.46
C ARG A 159 11.76 -43.40 8.66
N GLN A 160 12.43 -43.29 7.50
CA GLN A 160 12.74 -44.44 6.64
C GLN A 160 14.14 -45.02 6.89
N ALA A 161 14.91 -44.47 7.83
CA ALA A 161 16.18 -45.05 8.24
C ALA A 161 15.91 -46.38 8.97
N PRO A 162 16.50 -47.51 8.52
CA PRO A 162 16.31 -48.80 9.18
C PRO A 162 16.84 -48.75 10.62
N PRO A 163 16.18 -49.43 11.57
CA PRO A 163 16.70 -49.54 12.94
C PRO A 163 18.07 -50.24 12.91
N ALA A 164 19.03 -49.65 13.63
CA ALA A 164 20.38 -50.19 13.80
C ALA A 164 20.41 -51.43 14.69
#